data_AF-A0A6M4HCC5-F1
#
_entry.id   AF-A0A6M4HCC5-F1
#
_cell.length_a   1.000
_cell.length_b   1.000
_cell.length_c   1.000
_cell.angle_alpha   90.00
_cell.angle_beta   90.00
_cell.angle_gamma   90.00
#
_symmetry.space_group_name_H-M   'P 1'
#
loop_
_entity.id
_entity.type
_entity.pdbx_description
1 polymer ?
#
loop_
_entity_poly.entity_id
_entity_poly.type
_entity_poly.pdbx_seq_one_letter_code
_entity_poly.pdbx_strand_id
1 'polypeptide(L)'
;MTCQSVVALLSALLTPVIAIITTYIAWQQWQGNRQKLRFDQYEKRLRIYQEVVKILGHIMRDADVRLEDLMLFRANTAEADFLFGPEIPKYIEEVFTRGLALRTAMVQYRDAYQEKPPGYDHVAIVNESDKQLRWLTEQYEPAKQKFSKYLKVGAS
;
A
#
# COMPACT_ATOMS: atom_id res chain seq x y z
N MET A 1 -60.22 -32.64 6.79
CA MET A 1 -59.30 -32.33 5.68
C MET A 1 -58.65 -33.62 5.24
N THR A 2 -58.79 -34.02 3.98
CA THR A 2 -58.17 -35.24 3.46
C THR A 2 -56.66 -35.00 3.30
N CYS A 3 -55.86 -36.05 3.51
CA CYS A 3 -54.39 -35.98 3.43
C CYS A 3 -53.92 -35.40 2.08
N GLN A 4 -54.67 -35.66 0.99
CA GLN A 4 -54.43 -35.10 -0.34
C GLN A 4 -54.53 -33.57 -0.41
N SER A 5 -55.50 -32.95 0.27
CA SER A 5 -55.64 -31.48 0.29
C SER A 5 -54.49 -30.80 1.01
N VAL A 6 -53.97 -31.42 2.07
CA VAL A 6 -52.80 -30.93 2.83
C VAL A 6 -51.54 -30.99 1.96
N VAL A 7 -51.35 -32.11 1.23
CA VAL A 7 -50.21 -32.27 0.31
C VAL A 7 -50.26 -31.26 -0.84
N ALA A 8 -51.44 -31.03 -1.44
CA ALA A 8 -51.59 -30.04 -2.52
C ALA A 8 -51.29 -28.61 -2.04
N LEU A 9 -51.70 -28.26 -0.82
CA LEU A 9 -51.49 -26.94 -0.24
C LEU A 9 -50.02 -26.68 0.12
N LEU A 10 -49.31 -27.71 0.63
CA LEU A 10 -47.87 -27.65 0.89
C LEU A 10 -47.06 -27.54 -0.41
N SER A 11 -47.43 -28.30 -1.46
CA SER A 11 -46.78 -28.22 -2.78
C SER A 11 -46.99 -26.86 -3.45
N ALA A 12 -48.14 -26.23 -3.27
CA ALA A 12 -48.42 -24.90 -3.81
C ALA A 12 -47.64 -23.78 -3.08
N LEU A 13 -47.35 -23.96 -1.79
CA LEU A 13 -46.59 -22.99 -0.97
C LEU A 13 -45.07 -23.13 -1.11
N LEU A 14 -44.58 -24.27 -1.61
CA LEU A 14 -43.15 -24.54 -1.77
C LEU A 14 -42.46 -23.51 -2.68
N THR A 15 -43.02 -23.23 -3.84
CA THR A 15 -42.47 -22.26 -4.81
C THR A 15 -42.37 -20.84 -4.25
N PRO A 16 -43.43 -20.23 -3.67
CA PRO A 16 -43.32 -18.88 -3.10
C PRO A 16 -42.39 -18.85 -1.87
N VAL A 17 -42.34 -19.90 -1.05
CA VAL A 17 -41.39 -19.98 0.08
C VAL A 17 -39.94 -20.00 -0.43
N ILE A 18 -39.63 -20.82 -1.43
CA ILE A 18 -38.30 -20.84 -2.06
C ILE A 18 -37.99 -19.47 -2.66
N ALA A 19 -38.94 -18.81 -3.33
CA ALA A 19 -38.75 -17.49 -3.91
C ALA A 19 -38.43 -16.41 -2.85
N ILE A 20 -39.11 -16.44 -1.70
CA ILE A 20 -38.84 -15.53 -0.58
C ILE A 20 -37.44 -15.77 0.00
N ILE A 21 -37.09 -17.03 0.27
CA ILE A 21 -35.79 -17.40 0.85
C ILE A 21 -34.64 -17.02 -0.10
N THR A 22 -34.76 -17.34 -1.39
CA THR A 22 -33.74 -16.99 -2.39
C THR A 22 -33.58 -15.48 -2.54
N THR A 23 -34.68 -14.72 -2.55
CA THR A 23 -34.64 -13.25 -2.56
C THR A 23 -33.94 -12.69 -1.32
N TYR A 24 -34.24 -13.24 -0.15
CA TYR A 24 -33.61 -12.83 1.11
C TYR A 24 -32.11 -13.11 1.12
N ILE A 25 -31.69 -14.31 0.69
CA ILE A 25 -30.28 -14.68 0.57
C ILE A 25 -29.55 -13.77 -0.42
N ALA A 26 -30.15 -13.48 -1.58
CA ALA A 26 -29.56 -12.57 -2.57
C ALA A 26 -29.36 -11.15 -2.01
N TRP A 27 -30.32 -10.64 -1.26
CA TRP A 27 -30.18 -9.35 -0.57
C TRP A 27 -29.06 -9.36 0.48
N GLN A 28 -28.96 -10.43 1.27
CA GLN A 28 -27.89 -10.59 2.25
C GLN A 28 -26.50 -10.71 1.59
N GLN A 29 -26.39 -11.44 0.48
CA GLN A 29 -25.16 -11.54 -0.32
C GLN A 29 -24.76 -10.18 -0.92
N TRP A 30 -25.72 -9.40 -1.43
CA TRP A 30 -25.45 -8.06 -1.95
C TRP A 30 -24.88 -7.14 -0.88
N GLN A 31 -25.47 -7.14 0.31
CA GLN A 31 -25.00 -6.35 1.45
C GLN A 31 -23.60 -6.79 1.91
N GLY A 32 -23.34 -8.11 1.96
CA GLY A 32 -22.02 -8.65 2.30
C GLY A 32 -20.94 -8.32 1.27
N ASN A 33 -21.24 -8.47 -0.02
CA ASN A 33 -20.31 -8.14 -1.11
C ASN A 33 -19.91 -6.66 -1.11
N ARG A 34 -20.84 -5.76 -0.77
CA ARG A 34 -20.54 -4.33 -0.67
C ARG A 34 -19.56 -3.99 0.44
N GLN A 35 -19.66 -4.68 1.58
CA GLN A 35 -18.71 -4.52 2.68
C GLN A 35 -17.34 -5.10 2.32
N LYS A 36 -17.33 -6.27 1.68
CA LYS A 36 -16.11 -6.92 1.20
C LYS A 36 -15.32 -6.04 0.23
N LEU A 37 -15.98 -5.44 -0.76
CA LEU A 37 -15.32 -4.52 -1.70
C LEU A 37 -14.63 -3.33 -1.02
N ARG A 38 -15.25 -2.76 0.02
CA ARG A 38 -14.65 -1.66 0.80
C ARG A 38 -13.44 -2.13 1.59
N PHE A 39 -13.54 -3.30 2.18
CA PHE A 39 -12.45 -3.91 2.94
C PHE A 39 -11.27 -4.25 2.02
N ASP A 40 -11.51 -4.88 0.87
CA ASP A 40 -10.48 -5.22 -0.10
C ASP A 40 -9.72 -3.97 -0.60
N GLN A 41 -10.43 -2.86 -0.85
CA GLN A 41 -9.80 -1.59 -1.20
C GLN A 41 -8.95 -1.03 -0.05
N TYR A 42 -9.46 -1.10 1.18
CA TYR A 42 -8.72 -0.67 2.36
C TYR A 42 -7.43 -1.48 2.56
N GLU A 43 -7.49 -2.81 2.46
CA GLU A 43 -6.31 -3.67 2.59
C GLU A 43 -5.26 -3.38 1.53
N LYS A 44 -5.66 -3.17 0.27
CA LYS A 44 -4.73 -2.79 -0.81
C LYS A 44 -4.02 -1.47 -0.52
N ARG A 45 -4.77 -0.46 -0.05
CA ARG A 45 -4.21 0.84 0.32
C ARG A 45 -3.27 0.74 1.53
N LEU A 46 -3.66 -0.05 2.53
CA LEU A 46 -2.87 -0.28 3.74
C LEU A 46 -1.54 -0.97 3.39
N ARG A 47 -1.57 -1.95 2.48
CA ARG A 47 -0.35 -2.63 2.02
C ARG A 47 0.66 -1.67 1.41
N ILE A 48 0.23 -0.74 0.56
CA ILE A 48 1.13 0.26 -0.04
C ILE A 48 1.72 1.17 1.04
N TYR A 49 0.93 1.60 2.02
CA TYR A 49 1.45 2.37 3.15
C TYR A 49 2.50 1.57 3.94
N GLN A 50 2.27 0.29 4.19
CA GLN A 50 3.22 -0.58 4.88
C GLN A 50 4.55 -0.71 4.13
N GLU A 51 4.53 -0.80 2.80
CA GLU A 51 5.75 -0.85 1.99
C GLU A 51 6.54 0.47 2.05
N VAL A 52 5.87 1.63 2.09
CA VAL A 52 6.51 2.93 2.34
C VAL A 52 7.16 2.95 3.72
N VAL A 53 6.44 2.57 4.77
CA VAL A 53 6.99 2.54 6.14
C VAL A 53 8.17 1.57 6.25
N LYS A 54 8.11 0.44 5.56
CA LYS A 54 9.16 -0.58 5.52
C LYS A 54 10.45 -0.04 4.92
N ILE A 55 10.39 0.60 3.74
CA ILE A 55 11.60 1.15 3.10
C ILE A 55 12.21 2.29 3.93
N LEU A 56 11.37 3.16 4.50
CA LEU A 56 11.83 4.22 5.41
C LEU A 56 12.49 3.64 6.67
N GLY A 57 11.98 2.52 7.19
CA GLY A 57 12.58 1.82 8.34
C GLY A 57 13.91 1.17 8.04
N HIS A 58 14.12 0.65 6.83
CA HIS A 58 15.42 0.16 6.40
C HIS A 58 16.43 1.32 6.38
N ILE A 59 16.06 2.44 5.77
CA ILE A 59 16.91 3.64 5.68
C ILE A 59 17.24 4.20 7.07
N MET A 60 16.24 4.30 7.96
CA MET A 60 16.45 4.83 9.31
C MET A 60 17.39 3.95 10.14
N ARG A 61 17.31 2.63 9.98
CA ARG A 61 18.14 1.68 10.71
C ARG A 61 19.57 1.65 10.20
N ASP A 62 19.74 1.60 8.88
CA ASP A 62 21.02 1.27 8.24
C ASP A 62 21.77 2.50 7.70
N ALA A 63 21.12 3.68 7.70
CA ALA A 63 21.62 4.91 7.06
C ALA A 63 21.95 4.77 5.56
N ASP A 64 21.46 3.69 4.93
CA ASP A 64 21.61 3.35 3.53
C ASP A 64 20.38 2.52 3.10
N VAL A 65 20.27 2.19 1.82
CA VAL A 65 19.25 1.30 1.29
C VAL A 65 19.81 0.48 0.14
N ARG A 66 19.53 -0.83 0.14
CA ARG A 66 19.98 -1.71 -0.95
C ARG A 66 19.18 -1.44 -2.22
N LEU A 67 19.84 -1.53 -3.37
CA LEU A 67 19.18 -1.34 -4.67
C LEU A 67 18.02 -2.34 -4.86
N GLU A 68 18.19 -3.59 -4.40
CA GLU A 68 17.16 -4.62 -4.43
C GLU A 68 15.91 -4.20 -3.63
N ASP A 69 16.08 -3.62 -2.43
CA ASP A 69 14.97 -3.16 -1.60
C ASP A 69 14.22 -2.01 -2.28
N LEU A 70 14.93 -1.11 -2.98
CA LEU A 70 14.31 -0.05 -3.78
C LEU A 70 13.51 -0.59 -4.97
N MET A 71 14.05 -1.59 -5.68
CA MET A 71 13.32 -2.23 -6.79
C MET A 71 12.08 -2.96 -6.30
N LEU A 72 12.19 -3.68 -5.17
CA LEU A 72 11.06 -4.35 -4.55
C LEU A 72 10.02 -3.35 -4.07
N PHE A 73 10.44 -2.23 -3.47
CA PHE A 73 9.56 -1.13 -3.12
C PHE A 73 8.80 -0.63 -4.35
N ARG A 74 9.49 -0.30 -5.45
CA ARG A 74 8.86 0.15 -6.71
C ARG A 74 7.83 -0.85 -7.24
N ALA A 75 8.16 -2.15 -7.23
CA ALA A 75 7.27 -3.20 -7.68
C ALA A 75 6.03 -3.33 -6.78
N ASN A 76 6.23 -3.35 -5.46
CA ASN A 76 5.14 -3.52 -4.49
C ASN A 76 4.22 -2.29 -4.39
N THR A 77 4.70 -1.13 -4.83
CA THR A 77 3.90 0.11 -4.89
C THR A 77 3.35 0.43 -6.27
N ALA A 78 3.57 -0.40 -7.29
CA ALA A 78 3.16 -0.12 -8.67
C ALA A 78 1.65 0.07 -8.84
N GLU A 79 0.83 -0.53 -7.97
CA GLU A 79 -0.62 -0.36 -8.01
C GLU A 79 -1.10 0.99 -7.45
N ALA A 80 -0.22 1.84 -6.92
CA ALA A 80 -0.59 3.10 -6.28
C ALA A 80 -1.34 4.05 -7.21
N ASP A 81 -1.00 4.07 -8.51
CA ASP A 81 -1.65 4.90 -9.53
C ASP A 81 -3.15 4.58 -9.69
N PHE A 82 -3.57 3.36 -9.35
CA PHE A 82 -4.96 2.92 -9.46
C PHE A 82 -5.75 3.05 -8.15
N LEU A 83 -5.05 3.21 -7.02
CA LEU A 83 -5.66 3.13 -5.68
C LEU A 83 -5.79 4.49 -4.99
N PHE A 84 -5.01 5.48 -5.43
CA PHE A 84 -4.87 6.79 -4.80
C PHE A 84 -4.96 7.94 -5.82
N GLY A 85 -5.16 9.15 -5.31
CA GLY A 85 -4.95 10.37 -6.09
C GLY A 85 -3.47 10.61 -6.40
N PRO A 86 -3.15 11.54 -7.32
CA PRO A 86 -1.80 11.75 -7.87
C PRO A 86 -0.76 12.14 -6.82
N GLU A 87 -1.16 12.57 -5.62
CA GLU A 87 -0.24 12.92 -4.55
C GLU A 87 0.51 11.73 -3.96
N ILE A 88 -0.08 10.52 -3.96
CA ILE A 88 0.55 9.33 -3.39
C ILE A 88 1.57 8.73 -4.35
N PRO A 89 1.28 8.48 -5.64
CA PRO A 89 2.28 8.03 -6.59
C PRO A 89 3.46 9.00 -6.73
N LYS A 90 3.20 10.31 -6.76
CA LYS A 90 4.28 11.33 -6.78
C LYS A 90 5.15 11.25 -5.53
N TYR A 91 4.55 11.03 -4.37
CA TYR A 91 5.28 10.88 -3.12
C TYR A 91 6.12 9.60 -3.08
N ILE A 92 5.56 8.48 -3.54
CA ILE A 92 6.27 7.20 -3.67
C ILE A 92 7.48 7.34 -4.62
N GLU A 93 7.29 8.01 -5.76
CA GLU A 93 8.39 8.27 -6.71
C GLU A 93 9.46 9.19 -6.09
N GLU A 94 9.07 10.20 -5.31
CA GLU A 94 10.03 11.04 -4.58
C GLU A 94 10.85 10.22 -3.57
N VAL A 95 10.20 9.37 -2.77
CA VAL A 95 10.88 8.46 -1.84
C VAL A 95 11.84 7.54 -2.59
N PHE A 96 11.42 6.97 -3.72
CA PHE A 96 12.24 6.10 -4.55
C PHE A 96 13.47 6.83 -5.12
N THR A 97 13.27 7.99 -5.75
CA THR A 97 14.35 8.75 -6.39
C THR A 97 15.38 9.21 -5.37
N ARG A 98 14.93 9.66 -4.19
CA ARG A 98 15.82 10.06 -3.10
C ARG A 98 16.55 8.88 -2.47
N GLY A 99 15.87 7.74 -2.31
CA GLY A 99 16.51 6.50 -1.89
C GLY A 99 17.60 6.05 -2.87
N LEU A 100 17.34 6.17 -4.17
CA LEU A 100 18.32 5.88 -5.22
C LEU A 100 19.51 6.84 -5.18
N ALA A 101 19.27 8.14 -4.95
CA ALA A 101 20.32 9.14 -4.78
C ALA A 101 21.18 8.85 -3.54
N LEU A 102 20.56 8.50 -2.40
CA LEU A 102 21.27 8.06 -1.19
C LEU A 102 22.16 6.86 -1.49
N ARG A 103 21.61 5.80 -2.10
CA ARG A 103 22.38 4.60 -2.44
C ARG A 103 23.52 4.91 -3.40
N THR A 104 23.29 5.80 -4.38
CA THR A 104 24.34 6.22 -5.32
C THR A 104 25.49 6.92 -4.60
N ALA A 105 25.18 7.85 -3.68
CA ALA A 105 26.18 8.52 -2.86
C ALA A 105 26.95 7.53 -1.96
N MET A 106 26.24 6.59 -1.32
CA MET A 106 26.83 5.55 -0.48
C MET A 106 27.78 4.62 -1.25
N VAL A 107 27.44 4.26 -2.49
CA VAL A 107 28.33 3.46 -3.37
C VAL A 107 29.57 4.24 -3.80
N GLN A 108 29.43 5.56 -3.99
CA GLN A 108 30.55 6.43 -4.37
C GLN A 108 31.43 6.81 -3.18
N TYR A 109 30.92 6.74 -1.95
CA TYR A 109 31.67 7.06 -0.75
C TYR A 109 33.00 6.28 -0.68
N ARG A 110 34.06 6.96 -0.25
CA ARG A 110 35.39 6.38 -0.03
C ARG A 110 35.89 6.81 1.34
N ASP A 111 36.31 5.84 2.13
CA ASP A 111 36.93 6.10 3.43
C ASP A 111 38.39 6.59 3.30
N ALA A 112 39.08 6.74 4.44
CA ALA A 112 40.46 7.21 4.48
C ALA A 112 41.48 6.23 3.88
N TYR A 113 41.12 4.96 3.71
CA TYR A 113 42.01 3.88 3.28
C TYR A 113 41.79 3.46 1.82
N GLN A 114 40.69 3.88 1.20
CA GLN A 114 40.38 3.55 -0.19
C GLN A 114 41.00 4.52 -1.20
N GLU A 115 41.35 3.99 -2.37
CA GLU A 115 41.83 4.81 -3.49
C GLU A 115 40.72 5.75 -4.00
N LYS A 116 41.10 7.02 -4.22
CA LYS A 116 40.20 8.07 -4.70
C LYS A 116 40.41 8.26 -6.20
N PRO A 117 39.41 7.96 -7.04
CA PRO A 117 39.55 8.14 -8.48
C PRO A 117 39.72 9.62 -8.86
N PRO A 118 40.27 9.93 -10.04
CA PRO A 118 40.35 11.31 -10.53
C PRO A 118 38.96 11.98 -10.54
N GLY A 119 38.88 13.21 -10.03
CA GLY A 119 37.62 13.95 -9.92
C GLY A 119 36.73 13.57 -8.73
N TYR A 120 37.22 12.73 -7.80
CA TYR A 120 36.50 12.39 -6.58
C TYR A 120 36.34 13.61 -5.65
N ASP A 121 35.09 13.97 -5.36
CA ASP A 121 34.72 15.03 -4.41
C ASP A 121 34.05 14.41 -3.17
N HIS A 122 34.84 14.22 -2.11
CA HIS A 122 34.38 13.65 -0.85
C HIS A 122 33.27 14.50 -0.21
N VAL A 123 33.45 15.83 -0.22
CA VAL A 123 32.56 16.75 0.46
C VAL A 123 31.21 16.77 -0.24
N ALA A 124 31.18 16.79 -1.58
CA ALA A 124 29.94 16.71 -2.34
C ALA A 124 29.18 15.40 -2.07
N ILE A 125 29.87 14.26 -2.04
CA ILE A 125 29.25 12.95 -1.78
C ILE A 125 28.67 12.87 -0.37
N VAL A 126 29.43 13.29 0.64
CA VAL A 126 28.96 13.30 2.03
C VAL A 126 27.76 14.24 2.19
N ASN A 127 27.82 15.45 1.64
CA ASN A 127 26.72 16.40 1.69
C ASN A 127 25.45 15.88 1.00
N GLU A 128 25.59 15.24 -0.16
CA GLU A 128 24.45 14.64 -0.85
C GLU A 128 23.86 13.49 -0.04
N SER A 129 24.71 12.64 0.57
CA SER A 129 24.22 11.56 1.42
C SER A 129 23.48 12.04 2.67
N ASP A 130 24.02 13.04 3.38
CA ASP A 130 23.39 13.65 4.56
C ASP A 130 22.04 14.29 4.19
N LYS A 131 22.01 15.03 3.07
CA LYS A 131 20.79 15.65 2.55
C LYS A 131 19.69 14.63 2.27
N GLN A 132 20.01 13.52 1.59
CA GLN A 132 19.00 12.51 1.28
C GLN A 132 18.59 11.73 2.52
N LEU A 133 19.54 11.36 3.38
CA LEU A 133 19.26 10.64 4.60
C LEU A 133 18.38 11.46 5.56
N ARG A 134 18.67 12.75 5.74
CA ARG A 134 17.86 13.65 6.58
C ARG A 134 16.43 13.74 6.06
N TRP A 135 16.26 13.98 4.76
CA TRP A 135 14.92 14.06 4.19
C TRP A 135 14.16 12.74 4.37
N LEU A 136 14.78 11.59 4.07
CA LEU A 136 14.15 10.27 4.15
C LEU A 136 13.77 9.90 5.59
N THR A 137 14.61 10.19 6.58
CA THR A 137 14.34 9.87 7.99
C THR A 137 13.21 10.72 8.59
N GLU A 138 12.98 11.91 8.06
CA GLU A 138 11.87 12.80 8.46
C GLU A 138 10.52 12.40 7.85
N GLN A 139 10.46 11.39 6.97
CA GLN A 139 9.25 11.07 6.21
C GLN A 139 8.19 10.23 6.93
N TYR A 140 8.43 9.73 8.15
CA TYR A 140 7.45 8.90 8.87
C TYR A 140 6.11 9.62 9.10
N GLU A 141 6.16 10.84 9.64
CA GLU A 141 4.95 11.62 9.93
C GLU A 141 4.29 12.16 8.63
N PRO A 142 5.04 12.73 7.65
CA PRO A 142 4.50 13.05 6.33
C PRO A 142 3.82 11.87 5.62
N ALA A 143 4.42 10.67 5.65
CA ALA A 143 3.82 9.47 5.08
C ALA A 143 2.47 9.18 5.75
N LYS A 144 2.45 9.10 7.08
CA LYS A 144 1.22 8.87 7.85
C LYS A 144 0.14 9.89 7.50
N GLN A 145 0.47 11.18 7.45
CA GLN A 145 -0.49 12.24 7.12
C GLN A 145 -1.07 12.08 5.71
N LYS A 146 -0.23 11.84 4.70
CA LYS A 146 -0.66 11.64 3.31
C LYS A 146 -1.58 10.43 3.17
N PHE A 147 -1.18 9.29 3.72
CA PHE A 147 -1.93 8.04 3.61
C PHE A 147 -3.19 8.01 4.49
N SER A 148 -3.21 8.71 5.63
CA SER A 148 -4.38 8.73 6.53
C SER A 148 -5.68 9.16 5.85
N LYS A 149 -5.61 10.04 4.84
CA LYS A 149 -6.76 10.47 4.04
C LYS A 149 -7.48 9.32 3.34
N TYR A 150 -6.74 8.27 3.01
CA TYR A 150 -7.21 7.11 2.25
C TYR A 150 -7.49 5.88 3.11
N LEU A 151 -7.02 5.90 4.36
CA LEU A 151 -7.11 4.79 5.33
C LEU A 151 -8.12 5.05 6.45
N LYS A 152 -8.87 6.15 6.43
CA LYS A 152 -10.00 6.34 7.35
C LYS A 152 -11.16 5.42 6.95
N VAL A 153 -11.45 4.44 7.80
CA VAL A 153 -12.62 3.57 7.64
C VAL A 153 -13.85 4.34 8.15
N GLY A 154 -14.43 5.19 7.28
CA GLY A 154 -15.66 5.92 7.57
C GLY A 154 -15.65 7.36 7.04
N ALA A 155 -16.69 7.69 6.28
CA ALA A 155 -17.00 8.99 5.65
C ALA A 155 -16.20 9.33 4.38
N SER A 156 -16.69 8.79 3.25
CA SER A 156 -16.83 9.54 2.00
C SER A 156 -18.30 9.58 1.66
#